data_AF-A0A679ITT3-F1
#
_entry.id   AF-A0A679ITT3-F1
#
_cell.length_a   1.000
_cell.length_b   1.000
_cell.length_c   1.000
_cell.angle_alpha   90.00
_cell.angle_beta   90.00
_cell.angle_gamma   90.00
#
_symmetry.space_group_name_H-M   'P 1'
#
loop_
_entity.id
_entity.type
_entity.pdbx_description
1 polymer ?
#
loop_
_entity_poly.entity_id
_entity_poly.type
_entity_poly.pdbx_seq_one_letter_code
_entity_poly.pdbx_strand_id
1 'polypeptide(L)' 'MLFEYTRRRGVRSPITDAATFKVGKLKQTTSREAQDIDLSHLIDTSYNYHSPRELRWHLAERLGVAPDVVAVREHA' A
#
# COMPACT_ATOMS: atom_id res chain seq x y z
N MET A 1 -0.75 11.65 5.81
CA MET A 1 0.50 11.14 5.17
C MET A 1 0.12 10.52 3.83
N LEU A 2 0.82 10.85 2.76
CA LEU A 2 0.58 10.28 1.43
C LEU A 2 1.59 9.17 1.15
N PHE A 3 1.11 8.02 0.72
CA PHE A 3 1.91 6.89 0.30
C PHE A 3 1.63 6.58 -1.16
N GLU A 4 2.68 6.44 -1.94
CA GLU A 4 2.59 6.03 -3.33
C GLU A 4 3.08 4.59 -3.46
N TYR A 5 2.34 3.78 -4.21
CA TYR A 5 2.69 2.39 -4.42
C TYR A 5 2.66 2.02 -5.90
N THR A 6 3.54 1.11 -6.31
CA THR A 6 3.48 0.51 -7.65
C THR A 6 2.71 -0.81 -7.60
N ARG A 7 1.75 -0.96 -8.50
CA ARG A 7 0.92 -2.15 -8.57
C ARG A 7 1.64 -3.25 -9.35
N ARG A 8 1.67 -4.45 -8.76
CA ARG A 8 2.09 -5.68 -9.44
C ARG A 8 0.88 -6.62 -9.56
N ARG A 9 0.89 -7.45 -10.61
CA ARG A 9 -0.13 -8.49 -10.79
C ARG A 9 -0.12 -9.44 -9.59
N GLY A 10 -1.27 -9.55 -8.92
CA GLY A 10 -1.55 -10.57 -7.93
C GLY A 10 -2.22 -11.79 -8.57
N VAL A 11 -2.52 -12.80 -7.74
CA VAL A 11 -3.31 -13.95 -8.14
C VAL A 11 -4.80 -13.68 -7.92
N ARG A 12 -5.70 -14.46 -8.52
CA ARG A 12 -7.11 -14.38 -8.09
C ARG A 12 -7.24 -14.91 -6.66
N SER A 13 -8.13 -14.29 -5.88
CA SER A 13 -8.40 -14.77 -4.53
C SER A 13 -8.97 -16.18 -4.58
N PRO A 14 -8.43 -17.15 -3.83
CA PRO A 14 -8.98 -18.50 -3.80
C PRO A 14 -10.36 -18.56 -3.11
N ILE A 15 -10.74 -17.53 -2.35
CA ILE A 15 -11.98 -17.49 -1.57
C ILE A 15 -13.09 -16.79 -2.35
N THR A 16 -12.77 -15.67 -3.01
CA THR A 16 -13.78 -14.81 -3.64
C THR A 16 -13.67 -14.71 -5.16
N ASP A 17 -12.68 -15.37 -5.76
CA ASP A 17 -12.31 -15.26 -7.18
C ASP A 17 -12.07 -13.83 -7.69
N ALA A 18 -11.99 -12.85 -6.77
CA ALA A 18 -11.77 -11.46 -7.09
C ALA A 18 -10.33 -11.22 -7.57
N ALA A 19 -10.18 -10.24 -8.46
CA ALA A 19 -8.86 -9.77 -8.87
C ALA A 19 -8.16 -9.09 -7.69
N THR A 20 -6.95 -9.55 -7.37
CA THR A 20 -6.10 -8.93 -6.34
C THR A 20 -4.90 -8.24 -6.98
N PHE A 21 -4.13 -7.54 -6.16
CA PHE A 21 -2.85 -6.98 -6.57
C PHE A 21 -1.82 -7.12 -5.47
N LYS A 22 -0.54 -7.13 -5.89
CA LYS A 22 0.59 -7.04 -4.98
C LYS A 22 1.17 -5.64 -5.05
N VAL A 23 1.78 -5.19 -3.96
CA VAL A 23 2.53 -3.94 -3.95
C VAL A 23 3.99 -4.25 -4.27
N GLY A 24 4.53 -3.57 -5.28
CA GLY A 24 5.93 -3.73 -5.71
C GLY A 24 6.90 -2.85 -4.93
N LYS A 25 6.64 -1.54 -4.97
CA LYS A 25 7.36 -0.53 -4.18
C LYS A 25 6.35 0.31 -3.43
N LEU A 26 6.72 0.75 -2.24
CA LEU A 26 5.94 1.67 -1.41
C LEU A 26 6.84 2.80 -0.95
N LYS A 27 6.44 4.03 -1.22
CA LYS A 27 7.16 5.23 -0.76
C LYS A 27 6.22 6.19 -0.06
N GLN A 28 6.73 6.89 0.94
CA GLN A 28 6.01 7.98 1.60
C GLN A 28 6.42 9.31 0.99
N THR A 29 5.43 10.12 0.61
CA THR A 29 5.62 11.51 0.16
C THR A 29 5.31 12.45 1.31
N THR A 30 6.30 13.20 1.77
CA THR A 30 6.16 14.26 2.77
C THR A 30 6.34 15.64 2.13
N SER A 31 5.37 16.53 2.33
CA SER A 31 5.20 17.77 1.56
C SER A 31 6.19 18.90 1.88
N ARG A 32 7.30 18.66 2.56
CA ARG A 32 8.16 19.78 3.05
C ARG A 32 9.58 19.80 2.53
N GLU A 33 10.15 18.65 2.16
CA GLU A 33 11.47 18.53 1.55
C GLU A 33 11.55 17.09 1.01
N ALA A 34 11.85 16.93 -0.27
CA ALA A 34 11.62 15.72 -1.06
C ALA A 34 12.49 14.51 -0.64
N GLN A 35 12.18 13.90 0.50
CA GLN A 35 12.67 12.58 0.85
C GLN A 35 11.56 11.57 0.59
N ASP A 36 11.65 10.90 -0.55
CA ASP A 36 10.90 9.67 -0.80
C ASP A 36 11.47 8.59 0.13
N ILE A 37 10.79 8.34 1.25
CA ILE A 37 11.19 7.29 2.19
C ILE A 37 10.66 5.96 1.64
N ASP A 38 11.56 5.02 1.34
CA ASP A 38 11.18 3.66 0.96
C ASP A 38 10.66 2.88 2.17
N LEU A 39 9.38 2.53 2.11
CA LEU A 39 8.65 1.80 3.15
C LEU A 39 8.18 0.44 2.66
N SER A 40 8.76 -0.07 1.57
CA SER A 40 8.45 -1.40 1.04
C SER A 40 8.69 -2.51 2.08
N HIS A 41 9.53 -2.27 3.09
CA HIS A 41 9.79 -3.18 4.20
C HIS A 41 8.64 -3.28 5.22
N LEU A 42 7.71 -2.31 5.25
CA LEU A 42 6.56 -2.33 6.17
C LEU A 42 5.42 -3.24 5.70
N ILE A 43 5.46 -3.64 4.43
CA ILE A 43 4.46 -4.49 3.81
C ILE A 43 5.07 -5.81 3.38
N ASP A 44 4.28 -6.87 3.46
CA ASP A 44 4.64 -8.12 2.81
C ASP A 44 4.36 -7.99 1.31
N THR A 45 5.42 -7.99 0.50
CA THR A 45 5.34 -7.92 -0.96
C THR A 45 4.69 -9.18 -1.59
N SER A 46 4.60 -10.27 -0.83
CA SER A 46 3.91 -11.50 -1.24
C SER A 46 2.40 -11.43 -1.04
N TYR A 47 1.92 -10.49 -0.20
CA TYR A 47 0.51 -10.34 0.15
C TYR A 47 -0.33 -9.84 -1.03
N ASN A 48 -1.50 -10.46 -1.21
CA ASN A 48 -2.46 -10.12 -2.26
C ASN A 48 -3.55 -9.23 -1.68
N TYR A 49 -3.53 -7.94 -2.00
CA TYR A 49 -4.54 -6.98 -1.61
C TYR A 49 -5.75 -7.06 -2.56
N HIS A 50 -6.94 -7.05 -1.99
CA HIS A 50 -8.21 -6.98 -2.70
C HIS A 50 -8.58 -5.54 -3.08
N SER A 51 -8.07 -4.54 -2.36
CA SER A 51 -8.36 -3.13 -2.66
C SER A 51 -7.30 -2.16 -2.13
N PRO A 52 -7.19 -0.93 -2.70
CA PRO A 52 -6.36 0.13 -2.12
C PRO A 52 -6.80 0.51 -0.71
N ARG A 53 -8.09 0.35 -0.39
CA ARG A 53 -8.61 0.55 0.98
C ARG A 53 -7.94 -0.42 1.94
N GLU A 54 -7.84 -1.69 1.60
CA GLU A 54 -7.17 -2.69 2.45
C GLU A 54 -5.69 -2.36 2.68
N LEU A 55 -4.97 -1.93 1.63
CA LEU A 55 -3.59 -1.45 1.78
C LEU A 55 -3.50 -0.27 2.76
N ARG A 56 -4.42 0.70 2.67
CA ARG A 56 -4.51 1.82 3.60
C ARG A 56 -4.70 1.36 5.05
N TRP A 57 -5.58 0.40 5.29
CA TRP A 57 -5.80 -0.16 6.64
C TRP A 57 -4.54 -0.85 7.15
N HIS A 58 -3.91 -1.70 6.35
CA HIS A 58 -2.68 -2.39 6.73
C HIS A 58 -1.55 -1.42 7.08
N LEU A 59 -1.37 -0.33 6.31
CA LEU A 59 -0.38 0.70 6.62
C LEU A 59 -0.70 1.44 7.91
N ALA A 60 -1.97 1.76 8.15
CA ALA A 60 -2.39 2.42 9.38
C ALA A 60 -2.08 1.56 10.61
N GLU A 61 -2.35 0.26 10.55
CA GLU A 61 -2.01 -0.70 11.61
C GLU A 61 -0.50 -0.77 11.86
N ARG A 62 0.32 -0.84 10.81
CA ARG A 62 1.79 -0.89 10.91
C ARG A 62 2.40 0.37 11.51
N LEU A 63 1.80 1.52 11.23
CA LEU A 63 2.26 2.82 11.72
C LEU A 63 1.66 3.19 13.08
N GLY A 64 0.69 2.42 13.59
CA GLY A 64 -0.02 2.73 14.83
C GLY A 64 -0.85 4.01 14.75
N VAL A 65 -1.37 4.34 13.57
CA VAL A 65 -2.18 5.55 13.32
C VAL A 65 -3.56 5.21 12.83
N ALA A 66 -4.47 6.19 12.85
CA ALA A 66 -5.81 6.00 12.34
C ALA A 66 -5.83 5.93 10.80
N PRO A 67 -6.69 5.09 10.17
CA PRO A 67 -6.70 4.95 8.71
C PRO A 67 -7.00 6.25 7.99
N ASP A 68 -7.81 7.15 8.56
CA ASP A 68 -8.19 8.45 8.00
C ASP A 68 -6.96 9.35 7.72
N VAL A 69 -5.88 9.22 8.49
CA VAL A 69 -4.65 9.99 8.28
C VAL A 69 -3.70 9.40 7.23
N VAL A 70 -3.96 8.18 6.76
CA VAL A 70 -3.19 7.48 5.71
C VAL A 70 -3.90 7.63 4.37
N ALA A 71 -3.26 8.27 3.40
CA ALA A 71 -3.73 8.32 2.02
C ALA A 71 -2.81 7.44 1.15
N VAL A 72 -3.39 6.59 0.30
CA VAL A 72 -2.63 5.75 -0.64
C VAL A 72 -2.98 6.13 -2.08
N ARG A 73 -1.98 6.15 -2.95
CA ARG A 73 -2.13 6.44 -4.38
C ARG A 73 -1.29 5.46 -5.20
N GLU A 74 -1.86 5.00 -6.31
CA GLU A 74 -1.11 4.20 -7.29
C GLU A 74 -0.20 5.12 -8.11
N HIS A 75 1.08 4.76 -8.21
CA HIS A 75 2.07 5.43 -9.05
C HIS A 75 2.17 4.68 -10.38
N ALA A 76 1.78 5.35 -11.48
CA ALA A 76 1.69 4.80 -12.83
C ALA A 76 3.07 4.59 -13.47
#